data_AF-A0AAD7ISI8-F1
#
_entry.id   AF-A0AAD7ISI8-F1
#
_cell.length_a   1.000
_cell.length_b   1.000
_cell.length_c   1.000
_cell.angle_alpha   90.00
_cell.angle_beta   90.00
_cell.angle_gamma   90.00
#
_symmetry.space_group_name_H-M   'P 1'
#
loop_
_entity.id
_entity.type
_entity.pdbx_description
1 polymer ?
#
loop_
_entity_poly.entity_id
_entity_poly.type
_entity_poly.pdbx_seq_one_letter_code
_entity_poly.pdbx_strand_id
1 'polypeptide(L)'
;MKSLALPLTRWRSRSDKRDVARSPNAAKAALPMELWDIIIREIADEDVLRMSAVCSAFNAFAISEYLARNNISPAAKEISGPAYLIHPLQLSCVPLLVEHLVCHFRHFDVRRDLSSLQQFVPRAQSLRSLKLSFGGSLLRAHQNDRIPVEYSSRELMGTFCRVLFGMARKAAGPVVVVGQFGMFMCRAEEIAGWRLDALQFNPVSERNALTTRIRGTSTTITLRTTMRIADTPPREVFMRAEVLNDLRTVNVWVHDAPGVTYTMLVFNISDIKLLDLADSTIPDEQLTAVLRDLTLPSLRILNISRSSVDPTALGGFLARHPKLQEFTSLAPKPSSPLISSPLAHPQLSRIEATGTDNICLAMDALHFSPLLCTFVFTLTHDAANSLNNLSPAFRLLSQRSLNAHLKLTIFESPDNPSSMDEPLFDDEAAPIARALHCVYSVVISCSSTDVGIRTLPWLILLPNLLRVKFLLKLTGKNPRHEDPYLIEDSWPDAELKRLKRELDKNLAHVQNLSAQRCP
;
A
#
# COMPACT_ATOMS: atom_id res chain seq x y z
N MET A 1 15.04 29.59 38.89
CA MET A 1 13.86 28.79 39.28
C MET A 1 14.29 27.35 39.47
N LYS A 2 13.69 26.68 40.47
CA LYS A 2 14.21 25.54 41.24
C LYS A 2 14.51 24.29 40.39
N SER A 3 15.74 23.79 40.53
CA SER A 3 16.18 22.45 40.15
C SER A 3 15.43 21.40 40.96
N LEU A 4 14.54 20.65 40.32
CA LEU A 4 13.92 19.45 40.87
C LEU A 4 14.87 18.26 40.70
N ALA A 5 15.79 18.12 41.66
CA ALA A 5 16.51 16.86 41.85
C ALA A 5 15.55 15.85 42.49
N LEU A 6 15.20 14.79 41.76
CA LEU A 6 14.52 13.63 42.32
C LEU A 6 15.47 12.90 43.28
N PRO A 7 15.03 12.52 44.49
CA PRO A 7 15.89 11.85 45.45
C PRO A 7 16.05 10.38 45.05
N LEU A 8 17.32 9.93 44.97
CA LEU A 8 17.71 8.52 45.03
C LEU A 8 17.14 7.92 46.33
N THR A 9 15.98 7.27 46.23
CA THR A 9 15.39 6.53 47.34
C THR A 9 16.25 5.31 47.62
N ARG A 10 16.94 5.35 48.77
CA ARG A 10 17.60 4.20 49.40
C ARG A 10 16.65 3.00 49.42
N TRP A 11 16.92 2.02 48.56
CA TRP A 11 16.39 0.67 48.67
C TRP A 11 16.91 0.05 49.98
N ARG A 12 16.15 0.19 51.08
CA ARG A 12 16.35 -0.62 52.28
C ARG A 12 15.67 -1.97 52.06
N SER A 13 16.48 -2.98 51.77
CA SER A 13 16.10 -4.38 51.94
C SER A 13 15.65 -4.60 53.39
N ARG A 14 14.35 -4.85 53.59
CA ARG A 14 13.83 -5.47 54.82
C ARG A 14 14.02 -6.98 54.64
N SER A 15 15.19 -7.47 55.01
CA SER A 15 15.41 -8.90 55.24
C SER A 15 14.92 -9.24 56.64
N ASP A 16 13.84 -10.00 56.71
CA ASP A 16 13.40 -10.70 57.90
C ASP A 16 14.56 -11.53 58.47
N LYS A 17 14.78 -11.37 59.78
CA LYS A 17 15.70 -12.18 60.55
C LYS A 17 15.12 -13.59 60.69
N ARG A 18 15.57 -14.52 59.84
CA ARG A 18 15.67 -15.94 60.20
C ARG A 18 16.96 -16.52 59.66
N ASP A 19 17.71 -17.11 60.58
CA ASP A 19 18.97 -17.79 60.37
C ASP A 19 18.89 -18.85 59.26
N VAL A 20 19.68 -18.67 58.20
CA VAL A 20 20.15 -19.79 57.37
C VAL A 20 21.61 -19.54 57.00
N ALA A 21 22.46 -20.43 57.53
CA ALA A 21 23.79 -20.83 57.09
C ALA A 21 24.58 -19.88 56.17
N ARG A 22 25.72 -19.42 56.68
CA ARG A 22 26.85 -18.87 55.94
C ARG A 22 27.17 -19.73 54.70
N SER A 23 26.82 -19.24 53.52
CA SER A 23 27.52 -19.62 52.29
C SER A 23 28.82 -18.83 52.21
N PRO A 24 30.01 -19.47 52.20
CA PRO A 24 31.29 -18.78 52.09
C PRO A 24 31.61 -18.28 50.66
N ASN A 25 30.63 -18.25 49.75
CA ASN A 25 30.83 -17.83 48.35
C ASN A 25 30.02 -16.58 47.92
N ALA A 26 29.28 -15.92 48.82
CA ALA A 26 28.44 -14.78 48.46
C ALA A 26 29.19 -13.43 48.35
N ALA A 27 30.50 -13.40 48.63
CA ALA A 27 31.29 -12.17 48.74
C ALA A 27 32.65 -12.23 48.02
N LYS A 28 32.76 -13.00 46.93
CA LYS A 28 33.83 -12.78 45.95
C LYS A 28 33.51 -11.51 45.15
N ALA A 29 33.86 -10.38 45.76
CA ALA A 29 34.10 -9.06 45.17
C ALA A 29 33.12 -8.64 44.05
N ALA A 30 31.89 -8.26 44.41
CA ALA A 30 31.23 -7.24 43.62
C ALA A 30 32.12 -5.99 43.72
N LEU A 31 32.77 -5.58 42.62
CA LEU A 31 33.43 -4.29 42.57
C LEU A 31 32.42 -3.22 43.05
N PRO A 32 32.84 -2.21 43.82
CA PRO A 32 32.01 -1.05 44.13
C PRO A 32 31.32 -0.53 42.86
N MET A 33 30.06 -0.10 42.97
CA MET A 33 29.28 0.37 41.82
C MET A 33 30.03 1.43 41.01
N GLU A 34 30.82 2.26 41.69
CA GLU A 34 31.66 3.31 41.11
C GLU A 34 32.73 2.77 40.14
N LEU A 35 33.26 1.56 40.37
CA LEU A 35 34.21 0.93 39.44
C LEU A 35 33.49 0.32 38.25
N TRP A 36 32.26 -0.17 38.42
CA TRP A 36 31.44 -0.61 37.30
C TRP A 36 31.03 0.55 36.41
N ASP A 37 30.72 1.73 36.97
CA ASP A 37 30.49 2.96 36.20
C ASP A 37 31.68 3.27 35.29
N ILE A 38 32.91 3.18 35.82
CA ILE A 38 34.14 3.42 35.04
C ILE A 38 34.33 2.37 33.95
N ILE A 39 34.27 1.08 34.33
CA ILE A 39 34.48 -0.02 33.39
C ILE A 39 33.47 0.05 32.24
N ILE A 40 32.20 0.28 32.58
CA ILE A 40 31.14 0.28 31.58
C ILE A 40 31.29 1.49 30.68
N ARG A 41 31.62 2.69 31.20
CA ARG A 41 31.93 3.92 30.42
C ARG A 41 32.97 3.73 29.33
N GLU A 42 33.95 2.88 29.57
CA GLU A 42 35.04 2.60 28.61
C GLU A 42 34.71 1.48 27.60
N ILE A 43 33.66 0.70 27.85
CA ILE A 43 33.27 -0.43 27.01
C ILE A 43 32.25 0.01 25.94
N ALA A 44 32.37 -0.59 24.74
CA ALA A 44 31.43 -0.38 23.64
C ALA A 44 30.00 -0.82 24.02
N ASP A 45 28.99 -0.08 23.54
CA ASP A 45 27.58 -0.31 23.86
C ASP A 45 27.11 -1.76 23.65
N GLU A 46 27.64 -2.43 22.62
CA GLU A 46 27.32 -3.83 22.34
C GLU A 46 27.77 -4.76 23.48
N ASP A 47 28.97 -4.56 24.01
CA ASP A 47 29.51 -5.37 25.09
C ASP A 47 28.86 -5.02 26.44
N VAL A 48 28.52 -3.75 26.67
CA VAL A 48 27.71 -3.32 27.84
C VAL A 48 26.37 -4.07 27.87
N LEU A 49 25.68 -4.14 26.73
CA LEU A 49 24.40 -4.84 26.64
C LEU A 49 24.55 -6.36 26.70
N ARG A 50 25.65 -6.96 26.21
CA ARG A 50 25.94 -8.39 26.41
C ARG A 50 26.13 -8.75 27.88
N MET A 51 26.75 -7.87 28.66
CA MET A 51 26.93 -8.06 30.11
C MET A 51 25.61 -7.98 30.90
N SER A 52 24.54 -7.45 30.31
CA SER A 52 23.22 -7.39 30.95
C SER A 52 22.63 -8.75 31.31
N ALA A 53 23.15 -9.85 30.75
CA ALA A 53 22.72 -11.20 31.05
C ALA A 53 23.29 -11.77 32.37
N VAL A 54 24.26 -11.08 33.02
CA VAL A 54 24.97 -11.60 34.20
C VAL A 54 24.07 -11.63 35.44
N CYS A 55 23.39 -10.52 35.76
CA CYS A 55 22.39 -10.45 36.83
C CYS A 55 21.43 -9.26 36.63
N SER A 56 20.34 -9.23 37.38
CA SER A 56 19.32 -8.16 37.27
C SER A 56 19.84 -6.76 37.62
N ALA A 57 20.78 -6.64 38.56
CA ALA A 57 21.39 -5.36 38.91
C ALA A 57 22.26 -4.81 37.76
N PHE A 58 23.09 -5.67 37.16
CA PHE A 58 23.86 -5.32 35.96
C PHE A 58 22.97 -5.01 34.77
N ASN A 59 21.87 -5.76 34.60
CA ASN A 59 20.90 -5.50 33.55
C ASN A 59 20.33 -4.08 33.66
N ALA A 60 19.83 -3.70 34.84
CA ALA A 60 19.28 -2.38 35.09
C ALA A 60 20.31 -1.28 34.84
N PHE A 61 21.55 -1.50 35.30
CA PHE A 61 22.64 -0.56 35.12
C PHE A 61 23.05 -0.40 33.65
N ALA A 62 23.28 -1.51 32.94
CA ALA A 62 23.65 -1.54 31.52
C ALA A 62 22.60 -0.87 30.63
N ILE A 63 21.31 -1.09 30.90
CA ILE A 63 20.22 -0.42 30.18
C ILE A 63 20.23 1.08 30.48
N SER A 64 20.33 1.47 31.75
CA SER A 64 20.33 2.90 32.13
C SER A 64 21.49 3.66 31.48
N GLU A 65 22.68 3.07 31.49
CA GLU A 65 23.87 3.66 30.90
C GLU A 65 23.79 3.72 29.36
N TYR A 66 23.32 2.64 28.72
CA TYR A 66 23.08 2.63 27.27
C TYR A 66 22.09 3.74 26.86
N LEU A 67 20.97 3.86 27.57
CA LEU A 67 19.97 4.89 27.31
C LEU A 67 20.56 6.29 27.52
N ALA A 68 21.33 6.51 28.59
CA ALA A 68 21.99 7.78 28.86
C ALA A 68 22.96 8.19 27.73
N ARG A 69 23.81 7.27 27.25
CA ARG A 69 24.76 7.53 26.15
C ARG A 69 24.10 7.89 24.84
N ASN A 70 22.97 7.24 24.57
CA ASN A 70 22.21 7.45 23.35
C ASN A 70 21.20 8.61 23.49
N ASN A 71 21.26 9.38 24.58
CA ASN A 71 20.35 10.48 24.91
C ASN A 71 18.86 10.06 24.91
N ILE A 72 18.58 8.80 25.26
CA ILE A 72 17.23 8.27 25.38
C ILE A 72 16.81 8.43 26.85
N SER A 73 15.76 9.21 27.09
CA SER A 73 15.22 9.33 28.45
C SER A 73 14.74 7.96 28.96
N PRO A 74 14.98 7.60 30.23
CA PRO A 74 14.38 6.40 30.84
C PRO A 74 12.84 6.42 30.83
N ALA A 75 12.26 7.62 30.75
CA ALA A 75 10.82 7.83 30.59
C ALA A 75 10.40 7.98 29.11
N ALA A 76 11.31 7.75 28.17
CA ALA A 76 10.99 7.81 26.75
C ALA A 76 9.96 6.73 26.40
N LYS A 77 8.88 7.18 25.78
CA LYS A 77 7.87 6.31 25.18
C LYS A 77 8.40 5.61 23.92
N GLU A 78 9.45 6.15 23.32
CA GLU A 78 10.10 5.61 22.13
C GLU A 78 11.52 5.14 22.43
N ILE A 79 11.81 3.90 22.06
CA ILE A 79 13.17 3.34 22.06
C ILE A 79 13.52 2.94 20.63
N SER A 80 14.63 3.47 20.14
CA SER A 80 15.19 3.12 18.84
C SER A 80 16.62 2.62 19.01
N GLY A 81 16.94 1.48 18.40
CA GLY A 81 18.25 0.90 18.55
C GLY A 81 18.48 -0.42 17.83
N PRO A 82 19.68 -1.00 18.01
CA PRO A 82 20.02 -2.29 17.44
C PRO A 82 19.23 -3.43 18.12
N ALA A 83 18.97 -4.50 17.38
CA ALA A 83 18.12 -5.61 17.85
C ALA A 83 18.68 -6.34 19.08
N TYR A 84 20.00 -6.34 19.30
CA TYR A 84 20.60 -6.93 20.51
C TYR A 84 20.24 -6.20 21.81
N LEU A 85 19.64 -5.00 21.76
CA LEU A 85 19.06 -4.31 22.93
C LEU A 85 17.82 -5.03 23.48
N ILE A 86 17.12 -5.80 22.64
CA ILE A 86 15.85 -6.44 22.99
C ILE A 86 16.04 -7.47 24.11
N HIS A 87 17.13 -8.24 24.08
CA HIS A 87 17.43 -9.23 25.12
C HIS A 87 17.63 -8.60 26.51
N PRO A 88 18.48 -7.57 26.69
CA PRO A 88 18.53 -6.78 27.90
C PRO A 88 17.16 -6.27 28.36
N LEU A 89 16.38 -5.65 27.47
CA LEU A 89 15.05 -5.12 27.79
C LEU A 89 14.09 -6.24 28.24
N GLN A 90 14.20 -7.41 27.63
CA GLN A 90 13.46 -8.60 28.01
C GLN A 90 13.86 -9.10 29.41
N LEU A 91 15.14 -9.05 29.78
CA LEU A 91 15.59 -9.48 31.11
C LEU A 91 15.28 -8.47 32.22
N SER A 92 14.98 -7.21 31.87
CA SER A 92 14.66 -6.19 32.85
C SER A 92 13.47 -6.57 33.73
N CYS A 93 13.65 -6.40 35.04
CA CYS A 93 12.58 -6.58 36.03
C CYS A 93 11.67 -5.34 36.13
N VAL A 94 12.06 -4.22 35.52
CA VAL A 94 11.29 -2.97 35.58
C VAL A 94 10.23 -2.99 34.49
N PRO A 95 8.96 -2.70 34.80
CA PRO A 95 7.94 -2.53 33.77
C PRO A 95 8.31 -1.36 32.87
N LEU A 96 8.63 -1.68 31.62
CA LEU A 96 8.98 -0.70 30.59
C LEU A 96 7.71 -0.13 29.97
N LEU A 97 7.48 1.18 30.12
CA LEU A 97 6.36 1.92 29.52
C LEU A 97 6.63 2.28 28.05
N VAL A 98 7.24 1.36 27.30
CA VAL A 98 7.62 1.58 25.90
C VAL A 98 6.37 1.49 25.03
N GLU A 99 6.03 2.60 24.37
CA GLU A 99 4.91 2.69 23.44
C GLU A 99 5.36 2.48 21.99
N HIS A 100 6.60 2.86 21.66
CA HIS A 100 7.18 2.76 20.32
C HIS A 100 8.55 2.07 20.38
N LEU A 101 8.73 0.98 19.66
CA LEU A 101 9.99 0.26 19.59
C LEU A 101 10.47 0.17 18.13
N VAL A 102 11.68 0.67 17.87
CA VAL A 102 12.36 0.55 16.58
C VAL A 102 13.59 -0.33 16.76
N CYS A 103 13.64 -1.44 16.03
CA CYS A 103 14.72 -2.43 16.08
C CYS A 103 15.42 -2.55 14.73
N HIS A 104 16.75 -2.43 14.77
CA HIS A 104 17.62 -2.63 13.61
C HIS A 104 18.39 -3.95 13.75
N PHE A 105 17.99 -4.95 12.96
CA PHE A 105 18.65 -6.25 12.88
C PHE A 105 19.83 -6.17 11.91
N ARG A 106 21.01 -6.53 12.42
CA ARG A 106 22.19 -6.80 11.58
C ARG A 106 22.02 -8.18 10.94
N HIS A 107 22.86 -8.50 9.94
CA HIS A 107 22.76 -9.76 9.20
C HIS A 107 22.96 -11.01 10.05
N PHE A 108 23.69 -10.90 11.17
CA PHE A 108 24.02 -12.01 12.05
C PHE A 108 23.11 -12.01 13.28
N ASP A 109 22.80 -13.19 13.83
CA ASP A 109 22.03 -13.40 15.07
C ASP A 109 20.53 -13.02 15.06
N VAL A 110 19.95 -12.76 13.89
CA VAL A 110 18.53 -12.35 13.74
C VAL A 110 17.56 -13.26 14.50
N ARG A 111 17.82 -14.57 14.53
CA ARG A 111 16.99 -15.54 15.26
C ARG A 111 16.98 -15.29 16.77
N ARG A 112 18.15 -15.08 17.37
CA ARG A 112 18.27 -14.88 18.83
C ARG A 112 17.49 -13.64 19.23
N ASP A 113 17.70 -12.55 18.49
CA ASP A 113 17.05 -11.27 18.74
C ASP A 113 15.54 -11.33 18.51
N LEU A 114 15.08 -12.02 17.45
CA LEU A 114 13.65 -12.27 17.23
C LEU A 114 13.03 -13.14 18.32
N SER A 115 13.77 -14.13 18.85
CA SER A 115 13.30 -14.96 19.96
C SER A 115 13.16 -14.15 21.25
N SER A 116 14.10 -13.25 21.52
CA SER A 116 13.98 -12.30 22.62
C SER A 116 12.83 -11.32 22.41
N LEU A 117 12.62 -10.85 21.17
CA LEU A 117 11.49 -9.98 20.83
C LEU A 117 10.15 -10.70 21.04
N GLN A 118 10.07 -11.98 20.67
CA GLN A 118 8.90 -12.83 20.89
C GLN A 118 8.54 -12.91 22.38
N GLN A 119 9.53 -12.93 23.27
CA GLN A 119 9.33 -12.95 24.72
C GLN A 119 9.05 -11.56 25.31
N PHE A 120 9.59 -10.51 24.68
CA PHE A 120 9.43 -9.12 25.11
C PHE A 120 8.02 -8.57 24.79
N VAL A 121 7.53 -8.75 23.57
CA VAL A 121 6.28 -8.15 23.08
C VAL A 121 5.07 -8.44 24.00
N PRO A 122 4.83 -9.66 24.49
CA PRO A 122 3.72 -9.94 25.42
C PRO A 122 3.85 -9.19 26.75
N ARG A 123 5.07 -8.92 27.23
CA ARG A 123 5.33 -8.22 28.49
C ARG A 123 5.19 -6.70 28.37
N ALA A 124 5.49 -6.15 27.19
CA ALA A 124 5.39 -4.72 26.93
C ALA A 124 3.94 -4.30 26.61
N GLN A 125 3.06 -4.28 27.62
CA GLN A 125 1.62 -4.03 27.43
C GLN A 125 1.32 -2.67 26.77
N SER A 126 2.13 -1.65 27.07
CA SER A 126 1.99 -0.29 26.50
C SER A 126 2.44 -0.17 25.04
N LEU A 127 3.07 -1.20 24.47
CA LEU A 127 3.65 -1.14 23.12
C LEU A 127 2.56 -1.00 22.06
N ARG A 128 2.48 0.17 21.41
CA ARG A 128 1.54 0.52 20.34
C ARG A 128 2.18 0.49 18.95
N SER A 129 3.50 0.66 18.85
CA SER A 129 4.20 0.64 17.56
C SER A 129 5.47 -0.20 17.62
N LEU A 130 5.67 -1.05 16.61
CA LEU A 130 6.87 -1.86 16.43
C LEU A 130 7.39 -1.70 14.99
N LYS A 131 8.61 -1.20 14.84
CA LYS A 131 9.30 -1.10 13.55
C LYS A 131 10.52 -2.01 13.55
N LEU A 132 10.56 -2.94 12.62
CA LEU A 132 11.65 -3.88 12.41
C LEU A 132 12.34 -3.54 11.10
N SER A 133 13.65 -3.35 11.13
CA SER A 133 14.47 -3.11 9.94
C SER A 133 15.57 -4.15 9.89
N PHE A 134 15.76 -4.80 8.74
CA PHE A 134 16.74 -5.85 8.53
C PHE A 134 17.83 -5.35 7.57
N GLY A 135 19.10 -5.63 7.87
CA GLY A 135 20.22 -5.29 6.98
C GLY A 135 20.14 -5.91 5.58
N GLY A 136 19.35 -6.98 5.43
CA GLY A 136 18.97 -7.56 4.14
C GLY A 136 17.64 -8.30 4.24
N SER A 137 17.35 -9.13 3.25
CA SER A 137 16.11 -9.87 3.21
C SER A 137 15.99 -10.88 4.35
N LEU A 138 15.00 -10.72 5.23
CA LEU A 138 14.70 -11.73 6.26
C LEU A 138 14.36 -13.09 5.63
N LEU A 139 13.71 -13.10 4.45
CA LEU A 139 13.36 -14.32 3.72
C LEU A 139 14.61 -15.09 3.24
N ARG A 140 15.73 -14.39 3.01
CA ARG A 140 17.01 -14.97 2.58
C ARG A 140 18.05 -15.03 3.70
N ALA A 141 17.67 -14.70 4.94
CA ALA A 141 18.61 -14.70 6.06
C ALA A 141 19.32 -16.06 6.22
N HIS A 142 18.58 -17.17 6.02
CA HIS A 142 19.12 -18.53 6.07
C HIS A 142 20.22 -18.83 5.03
N GLN A 143 20.33 -18.03 3.96
CA GLN A 143 21.34 -18.22 2.89
C GLN A 143 22.64 -17.48 3.18
N ASN A 144 22.57 -16.39 3.95
CA ASN A 144 23.71 -15.49 4.17
C ASN A 144 24.49 -15.81 5.44
N ASP A 145 23.99 -16.74 6.25
CA ASP A 145 24.50 -16.97 7.58
C ASP A 145 25.52 -18.11 7.60
N ARG A 146 26.62 -17.89 8.33
CA ARG A 146 27.54 -18.94 8.82
C ARG A 146 26.87 -19.82 9.89
N ILE A 147 25.55 -19.82 9.95
CA ILE A 147 24.74 -20.59 10.87
C ILE A 147 24.77 -22.05 10.38
N PRO A 148 25.00 -23.02 11.27
CA PRO A 148 24.96 -24.43 10.91
C PRO A 148 23.64 -24.78 10.20
N VAL A 149 23.75 -25.61 9.15
CA VAL A 149 22.70 -26.10 8.23
C VAL A 149 21.47 -26.69 8.94
N GLU A 150 21.54 -26.89 10.26
CA GLU A 150 20.50 -27.48 11.10
C GLU A 150 19.23 -26.64 11.24
N TYR A 151 19.22 -25.35 10.87
CA TYR A 151 18.04 -24.49 11.07
C TYR A 151 17.30 -24.16 9.79
N SER A 152 16.04 -24.60 9.74
CA SER A 152 15.16 -24.33 8.61
C SER A 152 14.65 -22.88 8.63
N SER A 153 14.57 -22.25 7.45
CA SER A 153 13.90 -20.94 7.23
C SER A 153 12.51 -20.87 7.90
N ARG A 154 11.83 -22.01 7.97
CA ARG A 154 10.52 -22.19 8.61
C ARG A 154 10.52 -21.84 10.10
N GLU A 155 11.57 -22.18 10.86
CA GLU A 155 11.64 -21.83 12.29
C GLU A 155 11.78 -20.32 12.49
N LEU A 156 12.66 -19.69 11.70
CA LEU A 156 12.88 -18.24 11.75
C LEU A 156 11.58 -17.49 11.42
N MET A 157 10.91 -17.88 10.32
CA MET A 157 9.62 -17.29 9.94
C MET A 157 8.55 -17.56 10.99
N GLY A 158 8.53 -18.75 11.59
CA GLY A 158 7.63 -19.08 12.68
C GLY A 158 7.81 -18.16 13.89
N THR A 159 9.05 -17.90 14.31
CA THR A 159 9.34 -16.94 15.40
C THR A 159 8.93 -15.52 15.01
N PHE A 160 9.23 -15.09 13.80
CA PHE A 160 8.84 -13.78 13.28
C PHE A 160 7.31 -13.59 13.27
N CYS A 161 6.56 -14.56 12.76
CA CYS A 161 5.09 -14.55 12.76
C CYS A 161 4.52 -14.52 14.19
N ARG A 162 5.15 -15.19 15.16
CA ARG A 162 4.74 -15.10 16.58
C ARG A 162 4.96 -13.71 17.19
N VAL A 163 6.01 -12.99 16.78
CA VAL A 163 6.21 -11.58 17.16
C VAL A 163 5.07 -10.71 16.64
N LEU A 164 4.76 -10.83 15.34
CA LEU A 164 3.67 -10.08 14.70
C LEU A 164 2.31 -10.39 15.32
N PHE A 165 2.04 -11.68 15.58
CA PHE A 165 0.86 -12.13 16.32
C PHE A 165 0.77 -11.50 17.71
N GLY A 166 1.87 -11.50 18.47
CA GLY A 166 1.94 -10.90 19.79
C GLY A 166 1.63 -9.40 19.79
N MET A 167 2.03 -8.68 18.74
CA MET A 167 1.66 -7.28 18.54
C MET A 167 0.18 -7.13 18.17
N ALA A 168 -0.30 -7.91 17.20
CA ALA A 168 -1.68 -7.84 16.72
C ALA A 168 -2.73 -8.10 17.80
N ARG A 169 -2.43 -8.99 18.75
CA ARG A 169 -3.33 -9.30 19.89
C ARG A 169 -3.50 -8.17 20.89
N LYS A 170 -2.73 -7.09 20.79
CA LYS A 170 -2.86 -5.94 21.70
C LYS A 170 -4.11 -5.12 21.43
N ALA A 171 -4.71 -5.24 20.23
CA ALA A 171 -6.04 -4.73 19.93
C ALA A 171 -7.02 -5.89 19.72
N ALA A 172 -8.28 -5.70 20.10
CA ALA A 172 -9.37 -6.64 19.83
C ALA A 172 -9.87 -6.59 18.38
N GLY A 173 -9.35 -5.65 17.58
CA GLY A 173 -9.76 -5.41 16.21
C GLY A 173 -9.07 -6.31 15.17
N PRO A 174 -9.50 -6.21 13.91
CA PRO A 174 -8.87 -6.89 12.79
C PRO A 174 -7.45 -6.38 12.52
N VAL A 175 -6.67 -7.18 11.79
CA VAL A 175 -5.35 -6.78 11.30
C VAL A 175 -5.47 -6.40 9.83
N VAL A 176 -5.08 -5.18 9.51
CA VAL A 176 -4.95 -4.65 8.15
C VAL A 176 -3.51 -4.85 7.69
N VAL A 177 -3.31 -5.63 6.65
CA VAL A 177 -1.99 -5.91 6.07
C VAL A 177 -1.84 -5.10 4.80
N VAL A 178 -0.74 -4.36 4.69
CA VAL A 178 -0.39 -3.56 3.50
C VAL A 178 1.00 -3.96 3.01
N GLY A 179 1.14 -4.16 1.70
CA GLY A 179 2.42 -4.45 1.07
C GLY A 179 2.40 -4.11 -0.41
N GLN A 180 3.46 -4.51 -1.13
CA GLN A 180 3.51 -4.41 -2.60
C GLN A 180 2.44 -5.25 -3.29
N PHE A 181 1.95 -6.27 -2.58
CA PHE A 181 0.89 -7.16 -3.02
C PHE A 181 -0.53 -6.60 -2.83
N GLY A 182 -0.67 -5.33 -2.43
CA GLY A 182 -1.96 -4.70 -2.13
C GLY A 182 -2.28 -4.69 -0.64
N MET A 183 -3.58 -4.65 -0.33
CA MET A 183 -4.08 -4.46 1.02
C MET A 183 -5.24 -5.41 1.34
N PHE A 184 -5.18 -6.05 2.50
CA PHE A 184 -6.20 -6.99 2.93
C PHE A 184 -6.36 -7.03 4.45
N MET A 185 -7.40 -7.72 4.93
CA MET A 185 -7.64 -7.95 6.34
C MET A 185 -7.52 -9.42 6.75
N CYS A 186 -7.02 -9.65 7.96
CA CYS A 186 -6.97 -10.96 8.60
C CYS A 186 -7.21 -10.81 10.11
N ARG A 187 -7.32 -11.95 10.80
CA ARG A 187 -7.33 -12.00 12.27
C ARG A 187 -5.91 -12.11 12.82
N ALA A 188 -5.72 -11.72 14.07
CA ALA A 188 -4.44 -11.90 14.73
C ALA A 188 -4.01 -13.38 14.73
N GLU A 189 -4.93 -14.31 15.03
CA GLU A 189 -4.65 -15.74 15.13
C GLU A 189 -4.14 -16.36 13.82
N GLU A 190 -4.57 -15.81 12.68
CA GLU A 190 -4.14 -16.28 11.35
C GLU A 190 -2.66 -16.00 11.11
N ILE A 191 -2.12 -14.91 11.67
CA ILE A 191 -0.70 -14.52 11.55
C ILE A 191 0.22 -15.61 12.08
N ALA A 192 -0.17 -16.29 13.16
CA ALA A 192 0.63 -17.36 13.75
C ALA A 192 0.79 -18.57 12.82
N GLY A 193 -0.14 -18.76 11.87
CA GLY A 193 -0.12 -19.83 10.87
C GLY A 193 0.56 -19.46 9.56
N TRP A 194 0.95 -18.20 9.36
CA TRP A 194 1.57 -17.76 8.10
C TRP A 194 2.86 -18.51 7.79
N ARG A 195 3.07 -18.80 6.51
CA ARG A 195 4.31 -19.34 5.96
C ARG A 195 4.85 -18.37 4.92
N LEU A 196 5.46 -17.29 5.41
CA LEU A 196 5.97 -16.20 4.57
C LEU A 196 7.10 -16.66 3.63
N ASP A 197 7.85 -17.69 4.01
CA ASP A 197 8.83 -18.39 3.17
C ASP A 197 8.21 -19.06 1.93
N ALA A 198 6.96 -19.51 2.06
CA ALA A 198 6.17 -20.09 0.99
C ALA A 198 5.10 -19.12 0.45
N LEU A 199 5.10 -17.85 0.90
CA LEU A 199 4.14 -16.81 0.54
C LEU A 199 2.68 -17.16 0.86
N GLN A 200 2.47 -17.96 1.91
CA GLN A 200 1.13 -18.37 2.34
C GLN A 200 0.71 -17.57 3.56
N PHE A 201 -0.21 -16.63 3.36
CA PHE A 201 -0.82 -15.84 4.44
C PHE A 201 -2.04 -16.54 5.07
N ASN A 202 -2.33 -17.80 4.70
CA ASN A 202 -3.24 -18.69 5.43
C ASN A 202 -3.07 -20.15 4.94
N PRO A 203 -2.56 -21.09 5.76
CA PRO A 203 -2.53 -22.50 5.36
C PRO A 203 -3.95 -23.08 5.42
N VAL A 204 -4.54 -23.40 4.27
CA VAL A 204 -5.80 -24.15 4.23
C VAL A 204 -5.55 -25.52 4.86
N SER A 205 -6.53 -26.03 5.63
CA SER A 205 -6.56 -27.44 6.00
C SER A 205 -6.36 -28.30 4.74
N GLU A 206 -5.53 -29.34 4.83
CA GLU A 206 -4.92 -30.09 3.70
C GLU A 206 -5.90 -30.62 2.63
N ARG A 207 -7.21 -30.60 2.88
CA ARG A 207 -8.26 -31.10 1.97
C ARG A 207 -8.37 -30.37 0.62
N ASN A 208 -7.90 -29.13 0.49
CA ASN A 208 -8.10 -28.33 -0.73
C ASN A 208 -6.81 -27.99 -1.52
N ALA A 209 -5.67 -28.63 -1.22
CA ALA A 209 -4.38 -28.35 -1.85
C ALA A 209 -4.20 -28.96 -3.26
N LEU A 210 -5.15 -29.78 -3.72
CA LEU A 210 -5.05 -30.51 -4.98
C LEU A 210 -5.42 -29.70 -6.23
N THR A 211 -6.00 -28.50 -6.11
CA THR A 211 -6.51 -27.74 -7.27
C THR A 211 -5.65 -26.57 -7.77
N THR A 212 -4.57 -26.20 -7.07
CA THR A 212 -3.75 -25.00 -7.43
C THR A 212 -2.36 -25.31 -7.99
N ARG A 213 -2.17 -26.46 -8.65
CA ARG A 213 -1.02 -26.69 -9.55
C ARG A 213 -1.42 -26.41 -10.99
N ILE A 214 -1.63 -25.15 -11.35
CA ILE A 214 -1.76 -24.74 -12.75
C ILE A 214 -0.67 -23.73 -13.09
N ARG A 215 0.32 -24.26 -13.83
CA ARG A 215 1.20 -23.67 -14.85
C ARG A 215 1.51 -22.16 -14.83
N GLY A 216 2.82 -21.88 -14.76
CA GLY A 216 3.51 -21.15 -15.84
C GLY A 216 3.72 -19.64 -15.65
N THR A 217 4.98 -19.26 -15.43
CA THR A 217 5.63 -17.99 -15.84
C THR A 217 5.07 -16.64 -15.39
N SER A 218 3.94 -16.55 -14.69
CA SER A 218 3.46 -15.27 -14.17
C SER A 218 4.21 -14.86 -12.90
N THR A 219 4.67 -13.60 -12.84
CA THR A 219 5.24 -12.96 -11.64
C THR A 219 4.18 -12.66 -10.57
N THR A 220 2.90 -12.91 -10.88
CA THR A 220 1.78 -12.77 -9.95
C THR A 220 1.40 -14.11 -9.34
N ILE A 221 1.33 -14.17 -8.00
CA ILE A 221 0.81 -15.34 -7.28
C ILE A 221 -0.60 -15.02 -6.80
N THR A 222 -1.54 -15.92 -7.03
CA THR A 222 -2.84 -15.82 -6.38
C THR A 222 -2.65 -16.15 -4.89
N LEU A 223 -2.63 -15.12 -4.05
CA LEU A 223 -2.68 -15.28 -2.61
C LEU A 223 -4.09 -15.76 -2.24
N ARG A 224 -4.16 -17.00 -1.76
CA ARG A 224 -5.36 -17.53 -1.15
C ARG A 224 -5.39 -17.05 0.29
N THR A 225 -6.33 -16.17 0.62
CA THR A 225 -6.61 -15.81 2.01
C THR A 225 -8.03 -16.25 2.35
N THR A 226 -8.15 -17.07 3.39
CA THR A 226 -9.45 -17.34 4.00
C THR A 226 -9.79 -16.12 4.85
N MET A 227 -10.85 -15.39 4.49
CA MET A 227 -11.28 -14.25 5.26
C MET A 227 -12.60 -14.57 5.96
N ARG A 228 -12.64 -14.40 7.28
CA ARG A 228 -13.91 -14.27 8.01
C ARG A 228 -14.24 -12.79 8.10
N ILE A 229 -15.11 -12.33 7.20
CA ILE A 229 -15.85 -11.09 7.44
C ILE A 229 -16.66 -11.32 8.73
N ALA A 230 -16.62 -10.39 9.68
CA ALA A 230 -17.39 -10.49 10.92
C ALA A 230 -18.86 -10.86 10.61
N ASP A 231 -19.41 -11.77 11.40
CA ASP A 231 -20.80 -12.26 11.31
C ASP A 231 -21.23 -13.01 10.03
N THR A 232 -20.30 -13.35 9.13
CA THR A 232 -20.58 -14.26 8.01
C THR A 232 -19.67 -15.51 8.07
N PRO A 233 -20.12 -16.65 7.52
CA PRO A 233 -19.27 -17.82 7.40
C PRO A 233 -17.98 -17.46 6.64
N PRO A 234 -16.83 -18.10 6.96
CA PRO A 234 -15.57 -17.85 6.30
C PRO A 234 -15.75 -17.93 4.79
N ARG A 235 -15.54 -16.81 4.09
CA ARG A 235 -15.58 -16.74 2.64
C ARG A 235 -14.13 -16.75 2.17
N GLU A 236 -13.76 -17.78 1.42
CA GLU A 236 -12.45 -17.80 0.79
C GLU A 236 -12.41 -16.68 -0.25
N VAL A 237 -11.49 -15.72 -0.07
CA VAL A 237 -11.25 -14.67 -1.06
C VAL A 237 -9.90 -14.97 -1.71
N PHE A 238 -9.91 -15.07 -3.03
CA PHE A 238 -8.70 -15.22 -3.82
C PHE A 238 -8.28 -13.83 -4.25
N MET A 239 -7.14 -13.36 -3.77
CA MET A 239 -6.57 -12.10 -4.24
C MET A 239 -5.34 -12.40 -5.10
N ARG A 240 -5.23 -11.74 -6.24
CA ARG A 240 -3.98 -11.76 -7.01
C ARG A 240 -3.02 -10.79 -6.33
N ALA A 241 -1.81 -11.25 -6.07
CA ALA A 241 -0.86 -10.47 -5.32
C ALA A 241 0.56 -10.75 -5.80
N GLU A 242 1.39 -9.71 -5.79
CA GLU A 242 2.79 -9.87 -6.13
C GLU A 242 3.51 -10.68 -5.05
N VAL A 243 4.53 -11.42 -5.48
CA VAL A 243 5.37 -12.19 -4.57
C VAL A 243 6.15 -11.24 -3.66
N LEU A 244 6.04 -11.44 -2.35
CA LEU A 244 6.96 -10.85 -1.37
C LEU A 244 8.35 -11.49 -1.55
N ASN A 245 9.13 -10.98 -2.50
CA ASN A 245 10.47 -11.48 -2.84
C ASN A 245 11.55 -11.06 -1.83
N ASP A 246 11.26 -9.99 -1.08
CA ASP A 246 12.18 -9.38 -0.14
C ASP A 246 11.40 -8.88 1.09
N LEU A 247 12.00 -8.96 2.27
CA LEU A 247 11.43 -8.48 3.52
C LEU A 247 12.52 -7.73 4.30
N ARG A 248 12.56 -6.41 4.11
CA ARG A 248 13.58 -5.53 4.69
C ARG A 248 13.05 -4.71 5.86
N THR A 249 11.78 -4.31 5.81
CA THR A 249 11.18 -3.54 6.89
C THR A 249 9.77 -4.01 7.17
N VAL A 250 9.39 -4.05 8.45
CA VAL A 250 8.02 -4.30 8.89
C VAL A 250 7.64 -3.25 9.91
N ASN A 251 6.50 -2.61 9.72
CA ASN A 251 5.94 -1.68 10.69
C ASN A 251 4.61 -2.26 11.18
N VAL A 252 4.42 -2.27 12.49
CA VAL A 252 3.17 -2.68 13.13
C VAL A 252 2.69 -1.53 14.00
N TRP A 253 1.43 -1.13 13.81
CA TRP A 253 0.78 -0.09 14.60
C TRP A 253 -0.53 -0.60 15.14
N VAL A 254 -0.76 -0.41 16.44
CA VAL A 254 -1.97 -0.79 17.15
C VAL A 254 -2.82 0.48 17.29
N HIS A 255 -3.91 0.55 16.54
CA HIS A 255 -4.87 1.64 16.61
C HIS A 255 -6.03 1.26 17.51
N ASP A 256 -6.22 2.02 18.58
CA ASP A 256 -7.16 1.73 19.65
C ASP A 256 -7.91 3.02 20.02
N ALA A 257 -8.81 3.44 19.11
CA ALA A 257 -9.62 4.63 19.26
C ALA A 257 -11.11 4.27 19.47
N PRO A 258 -11.90 5.10 20.17
CA PRO A 258 -13.33 4.88 20.30
C PRO A 258 -14.00 4.77 18.92
N GLY A 259 -14.68 3.65 18.67
CA GLY A 259 -15.42 3.39 17.43
C GLY A 259 -14.64 2.62 16.36
N VAL A 260 -13.30 2.71 16.32
CA VAL A 260 -12.49 1.97 15.34
C VAL A 260 -11.23 1.43 16.00
N THR A 261 -11.13 0.09 16.10
CA THR A 261 -9.93 -0.60 16.58
C THR A 261 -9.38 -1.51 15.48
N TYR A 262 -8.09 -1.44 15.22
CA TYR A 262 -7.41 -2.30 14.24
C TYR A 262 -5.90 -2.33 14.51
N THR A 263 -5.21 -3.35 14.01
CA THR A 263 -3.75 -3.34 13.91
C THR A 263 -3.35 -3.19 12.46
N MET A 264 -2.50 -2.23 12.13
CA MET A 264 -1.94 -2.07 10.79
C MET A 264 -0.55 -2.69 10.73
N LEU A 265 -0.35 -3.59 9.76
CA LEU A 265 0.91 -4.27 9.50
C LEU A 265 1.38 -3.95 8.09
N VAL A 266 2.53 -3.30 7.95
CA VAL A 266 3.03 -2.80 6.66
C VAL A 266 4.42 -3.33 6.36
N PHE A 267 4.53 -4.07 5.26
CA PHE A 267 5.77 -4.62 4.75
C PHE A 267 6.42 -3.68 3.74
N ASN A 268 7.72 -3.46 3.87
CA ASN A 268 8.54 -2.67 2.94
C ASN A 268 7.90 -1.32 2.57
N ILE A 269 7.50 -0.54 3.56
CA ILE A 269 6.72 0.70 3.38
C ILE A 269 7.33 1.66 2.35
N SER A 270 8.67 1.73 2.30
CA SER A 270 9.42 2.57 1.38
C SER A 270 9.45 2.06 -0.07
N ASP A 271 9.04 0.82 -0.30
CA ASP A 271 9.07 0.17 -1.61
C ASP A 271 7.67 0.03 -2.22
N ILE A 272 6.60 0.43 -1.51
CA ILE A 272 5.22 0.41 -2.01
C ILE A 272 5.04 1.57 -2.99
N LYS A 273 5.06 1.28 -4.29
CA LYS A 273 4.85 2.25 -5.38
C LYS A 273 3.42 2.27 -5.90
N LEU A 274 2.71 1.16 -5.75
CA LEU A 274 1.34 0.97 -6.19
C LEU A 274 0.51 0.56 -4.97
N LEU A 275 -0.60 1.27 -4.75
CA LEU A 275 -1.63 0.86 -3.81
C LEU A 275 -2.90 0.58 -4.60
N ASP A 276 -3.30 -0.69 -4.61
CA ASP A 276 -4.55 -1.10 -5.23
C ASP A 276 -5.63 -1.30 -4.16
N LEU A 277 -6.68 -0.48 -4.23
CA LEU A 277 -7.86 -0.59 -3.38
C LEU A 277 -9.00 -1.32 -4.08
N ALA A 278 -8.81 -1.77 -5.34
CA ALA A 278 -9.89 -2.34 -6.12
C ALA A 278 -10.35 -3.69 -5.56
N ASP A 279 -9.38 -4.54 -5.23
CA ASP A 279 -9.61 -5.85 -4.63
C ASP A 279 -9.54 -5.84 -3.10
N SER A 280 -9.46 -4.65 -2.50
CA SER A 280 -9.41 -4.51 -1.04
C SER A 280 -10.65 -5.13 -0.43
N THR A 281 -10.46 -5.96 0.59
CA THR A 281 -11.54 -6.61 1.33
C THR A 281 -11.95 -5.85 2.59
N ILE A 282 -11.38 -4.67 2.80
CA ILE A 282 -11.51 -3.90 4.04
C ILE A 282 -12.88 -3.22 4.11
N PRO A 283 -13.68 -3.30 5.19
CA PRO A 283 -14.92 -2.54 5.26
C PRO A 283 -14.65 -1.03 5.30
N ASP A 284 -15.59 -0.23 4.81
CA ASP A 284 -15.34 1.18 4.50
C ASP A 284 -14.99 2.04 5.72
N GLU A 285 -15.52 1.70 6.89
CA GLU A 285 -15.20 2.36 8.16
C GLU A 285 -13.72 2.17 8.52
N GLN A 286 -13.20 0.94 8.41
CA GLN A 286 -11.79 0.66 8.67
C GLN A 286 -10.91 1.24 7.56
N LEU A 287 -11.35 1.19 6.30
CA LEU A 287 -10.61 1.79 5.18
C LEU A 287 -10.43 3.29 5.39
N THR A 288 -11.48 3.98 5.86
CA THR A 288 -11.44 5.42 6.19
C THR A 288 -10.39 5.71 7.27
N ALA A 289 -10.36 4.92 8.35
CA ALA A 289 -9.35 5.07 9.40
C ALA A 289 -7.94 4.77 8.89
N VAL A 290 -7.77 3.70 8.11
CA VAL A 290 -6.49 3.31 7.51
C VAL A 290 -5.97 4.42 6.59
N LEU A 291 -6.80 4.99 5.72
CA LEU A 291 -6.38 6.06 4.82
C LEU A 291 -5.93 7.31 5.57
N ARG A 292 -6.47 7.59 6.77
CA ARG A 292 -6.04 8.72 7.60
C ARG A 292 -4.63 8.54 8.16
N ASP A 293 -4.28 7.31 8.55
CA ASP A 293 -3.02 7.01 9.23
C ASP A 293 -1.92 6.53 8.27
N LEU A 294 -2.29 5.92 7.15
CA LEU A 294 -1.36 5.31 6.21
C LEU A 294 -0.56 6.37 5.46
N THR A 295 0.77 6.23 5.52
CA THR A 295 1.74 7.06 4.80
C THR A 295 2.69 6.17 4.00
N LEU A 296 2.67 6.33 2.67
CA LEU A 296 3.44 5.55 1.71
C LEU A 296 4.42 6.47 0.95
N PRO A 297 5.66 6.65 1.42
CA PRO A 297 6.57 7.71 0.95
C PRO A 297 7.03 7.57 -0.52
N SER A 298 6.81 6.40 -1.12
CA SER A 298 7.18 6.06 -2.49
C SER A 298 5.98 5.79 -3.39
N LEU A 299 4.76 6.05 -2.92
CA LEU A 299 3.53 5.84 -3.70
C LEU A 299 3.55 6.70 -4.96
N ARG A 300 3.29 6.06 -6.10
CA ARG A 300 3.21 6.66 -7.43
C ARG A 300 1.89 6.35 -8.14
N ILE A 301 1.29 5.20 -7.85
CA ILE A 301 0.07 4.72 -8.51
C ILE A 301 -0.96 4.40 -7.44
N LEU A 302 -2.16 4.94 -7.58
CA LEU A 302 -3.30 4.63 -6.71
C LEU A 302 -4.48 4.18 -7.57
N ASN A 303 -4.97 2.98 -7.30
CA ASN A 303 -6.17 2.43 -7.94
C ASN A 303 -7.30 2.34 -6.92
N ILE A 304 -8.48 2.81 -7.29
CA ILE A 304 -9.69 2.80 -6.46
C ILE A 304 -10.85 2.28 -7.30
N SER A 305 -11.47 1.16 -6.92
CA SER A 305 -12.71 0.67 -7.56
C SER A 305 -13.92 0.72 -6.63
N ARG A 306 -13.79 1.33 -5.45
CA ARG A 306 -14.82 1.34 -4.41
C ARG A 306 -15.60 2.64 -4.45
N SER A 307 -16.93 2.54 -4.40
CA SER A 307 -17.86 3.67 -4.46
C SER A 307 -18.06 4.40 -3.13
N SER A 308 -17.62 3.82 -2.01
CA SER A 308 -17.99 4.23 -0.65
C SER A 308 -16.82 4.74 0.20
N VAL A 309 -15.70 5.13 -0.43
CA VAL A 309 -14.56 5.71 0.29
C VAL A 309 -14.92 7.11 0.81
N ASP A 310 -14.67 7.39 2.10
CA ASP A 310 -14.86 8.73 2.68
C ASP A 310 -14.04 9.78 1.89
N PRO A 311 -14.70 10.76 1.23
CA PRO A 311 -14.02 11.74 0.38
C PRO A 311 -13.02 12.60 1.15
N THR A 312 -13.26 12.82 2.45
CA THR A 312 -12.37 13.60 3.31
C THR A 312 -11.10 12.83 3.63
N ALA A 313 -11.23 11.54 3.99
CA ALA A 313 -10.09 10.68 4.23
C ALA A 313 -9.25 10.46 2.97
N LEU A 314 -9.90 10.26 1.80
CA LEU A 314 -9.18 10.13 0.52
C LEU A 314 -8.48 11.42 0.14
N GLY A 315 -9.13 12.58 0.26
CA GLY A 315 -8.50 13.88 0.00
C GLY A 315 -7.29 14.14 0.90
N GLY A 316 -7.41 13.84 2.20
CA GLY A 316 -6.30 13.93 3.15
C GLY A 316 -5.17 12.93 2.83
N PHE A 317 -5.52 11.72 2.40
CA PHE A 317 -4.55 10.73 1.94
C PHE A 317 -3.79 11.26 0.72
N LEU A 318 -4.48 11.69 -0.34
CA LEU A 318 -3.83 12.23 -1.54
C LEU A 318 -2.91 13.42 -1.22
N ALA A 319 -3.33 14.33 -0.33
CA ALA A 319 -2.50 15.47 0.09
C ALA A 319 -1.18 15.06 0.77
N ARG A 320 -1.15 13.91 1.46
CA ARG A 320 0.08 13.37 2.09
C ARG A 320 1.01 12.64 1.11
N HIS A 321 0.60 12.45 -0.16
CA HIS A 321 1.33 11.62 -1.13
C HIS A 321 1.77 12.39 -2.38
N PRO A 322 2.54 13.51 -2.26
CA PRO A 322 2.85 14.43 -3.36
C PRO A 322 3.60 13.81 -4.55
N LYS A 323 4.09 12.58 -4.44
CA LYS A 323 4.77 11.82 -5.51
C LYS A 323 3.82 10.96 -6.36
N LEU A 324 2.51 10.97 -6.10
CA LEU A 324 1.53 10.30 -6.95
C LEU A 324 1.60 10.82 -8.39
N GLN A 325 1.75 9.89 -9.33
CA GLN A 325 1.90 10.10 -10.77
C GLN A 325 0.67 9.64 -11.55
N GLU A 326 0.02 8.58 -11.09
CA GLU A 326 -1.14 7.96 -11.74
C GLU A 326 -2.27 7.73 -10.73
N PHE A 327 -3.49 8.06 -11.14
CA PHE A 327 -4.70 7.85 -10.36
C PHE A 327 -5.75 7.12 -11.21
N THR A 328 -6.28 6.00 -10.71
CA THR A 328 -7.27 5.19 -11.40
C THR A 328 -8.56 5.08 -10.58
N SER A 329 -9.72 5.40 -11.18
CA SER A 329 -11.05 5.25 -10.59
C SER A 329 -11.94 4.31 -11.41
N LEU A 330 -12.32 3.18 -10.82
CA LEU A 330 -13.12 2.11 -11.45
C LEU A 330 -14.47 1.88 -10.75
N ALA A 331 -14.94 2.80 -9.91
CA ALA A 331 -16.08 2.56 -9.02
C ALA A 331 -17.43 2.44 -9.77
N PRO A 332 -18.22 1.37 -9.60
CA PRO A 332 -19.38 1.11 -10.46
C PRO A 332 -20.50 2.16 -10.39
N LYS A 333 -20.59 2.97 -9.33
CA LYS A 333 -21.42 4.18 -9.26
C LYS A 333 -21.12 4.96 -7.97
N PRO A 334 -20.50 6.16 -8.04
CA PRO A 334 -20.26 6.97 -6.85
C PRO A 334 -21.54 7.71 -6.45
N SER A 335 -21.91 7.66 -5.17
CA SER A 335 -23.03 8.45 -4.60
C SER A 335 -22.56 9.77 -3.97
N SER A 336 -21.24 9.94 -3.84
CA SER A 336 -20.57 11.07 -3.20
C SER A 336 -19.45 11.60 -4.10
N PRO A 337 -19.01 12.86 -3.91
CA PRO A 337 -17.83 13.36 -4.59
C PRO A 337 -16.60 12.52 -4.25
N LEU A 338 -15.65 12.38 -5.18
CA LEU A 338 -14.45 11.57 -4.95
C LEU A 338 -13.58 12.12 -3.82
N ILE A 339 -13.41 13.45 -3.76
CA ILE A 339 -12.75 14.16 -2.66
C ILE A 339 -13.57 15.40 -2.28
N SER A 340 -13.44 15.84 -1.03
CA SER A 340 -14.22 16.97 -0.50
C SER A 340 -13.85 18.33 -1.11
N SER A 341 -12.63 18.48 -1.63
CA SER A 341 -12.16 19.71 -2.28
C SER A 341 -11.14 19.38 -3.38
N PRO A 342 -11.18 20.08 -4.52
CA PRO A 342 -10.22 19.85 -5.60
C PRO A 342 -8.77 19.99 -5.13
N LEU A 343 -7.89 19.12 -5.62
CA LEU A 343 -6.48 19.05 -5.23
C LEU A 343 -5.57 19.20 -6.45
N ALA A 344 -4.59 20.11 -6.34
CA ALA A 344 -3.54 20.28 -7.33
C ALA A 344 -2.35 19.38 -6.98
N HIS A 345 -2.31 18.17 -7.53
CA HIS A 345 -1.29 17.20 -7.19
C HIS A 345 -0.01 17.42 -8.03
N PRO A 346 1.16 17.68 -7.42
CA PRO A 346 2.29 18.27 -8.14
C PRO A 346 2.92 17.35 -9.17
N GLN A 347 2.89 16.04 -8.95
CA GLN A 347 3.46 15.03 -9.86
C GLN A 347 2.42 14.23 -10.65
N LEU A 348 1.12 14.51 -10.47
CA LEU A 348 0.09 13.72 -11.13
C LEU A 348 0.10 14.03 -12.63
N SER A 349 0.36 13.00 -13.42
CA SER A 349 0.52 13.09 -14.87
C SER A 349 -0.59 12.36 -15.64
N ARG A 350 -1.22 11.38 -14.98
CA ARG A 350 -2.24 10.51 -15.59
C ARG A 350 -3.44 10.30 -14.68
N ILE A 351 -4.63 10.45 -15.25
CA ILE A 351 -5.89 10.01 -14.65
C ILE A 351 -6.50 8.94 -15.55
N GLU A 352 -6.92 7.84 -14.94
CA GLU A 352 -7.71 6.79 -15.57
C GLU A 352 -9.05 6.67 -14.84
N ALA A 353 -10.15 6.67 -15.58
CA ALA A 353 -11.48 6.57 -15.00
C ALA A 353 -12.42 5.77 -15.91
N THR A 354 -13.25 4.92 -15.31
CA THR A 354 -14.24 4.10 -16.01
C THR A 354 -15.65 4.50 -15.59
N GLY A 355 -16.53 4.76 -16.55
CA GLY A 355 -17.88 5.28 -16.33
C GLY A 355 -17.90 6.81 -16.28
N THR A 356 -18.97 7.41 -16.78
CA THR A 356 -19.12 8.87 -16.92
C THR A 356 -19.03 9.60 -15.59
N ASP A 357 -19.71 9.08 -14.57
CA ASP A 357 -19.77 9.68 -13.24
C ASP A 357 -18.37 9.74 -12.63
N ASN A 358 -17.60 8.65 -12.72
CA ASN A 358 -16.22 8.61 -12.23
C ASN A 358 -15.29 9.54 -12.99
N ILE A 359 -15.47 9.67 -14.31
CA ILE A 359 -14.67 10.59 -15.13
C ILE A 359 -14.91 12.01 -14.65
N CYS A 360 -16.18 12.42 -14.50
CA CYS A 360 -16.54 13.74 -14.00
C CYS A 360 -15.97 13.97 -12.58
N LEU A 361 -16.18 13.03 -11.66
CA LEU A 361 -15.65 13.16 -10.29
C LEU A 361 -14.12 13.22 -10.21
N ALA A 362 -13.42 12.40 -11.01
CA ALA A 362 -11.95 12.43 -11.04
C ALA A 362 -11.43 13.74 -11.62
N MET A 363 -12.12 14.28 -12.63
CA MET A 363 -11.79 15.59 -13.21
C MET A 363 -12.08 16.71 -12.21
N ASP A 364 -13.26 16.77 -11.61
CA ASP A 364 -13.60 17.76 -10.57
C ASP A 364 -12.56 17.76 -9.44
N ALA A 365 -12.14 16.56 -9.02
CA ALA A 365 -11.16 16.35 -7.97
C ALA A 365 -9.73 16.81 -8.35
N LEU A 366 -9.22 16.47 -9.53
CA LEU A 366 -7.78 16.47 -9.79
C LEU A 366 -7.34 17.33 -10.99
N HIS A 367 -8.27 17.98 -11.69
CA HIS A 367 -7.96 18.79 -12.88
C HIS A 367 -7.06 20.00 -12.63
N PHE A 368 -6.80 20.41 -11.39
CA PHE A 368 -5.83 21.48 -11.09
C PHE A 368 -4.36 21.01 -11.08
N SER A 369 -4.11 19.70 -11.25
CA SER A 369 -2.76 19.16 -11.20
C SER A 369 -1.90 19.70 -12.35
N PRO A 370 -0.73 20.31 -12.06
CA PRO A 370 0.04 21.06 -13.06
C PRO A 370 0.75 20.17 -14.07
N LEU A 371 0.98 18.88 -13.82
CA LEU A 371 1.64 17.98 -14.78
C LEU A 371 0.67 17.02 -15.49
N LEU A 372 -0.62 17.15 -15.21
CA LEU A 372 -1.64 16.24 -15.72
C LEU A 372 -1.81 16.41 -17.23
N CYS A 373 -1.37 15.42 -18.00
CA CYS A 373 -1.36 15.47 -19.45
C CYS A 373 -1.99 14.23 -20.09
N THR A 374 -2.22 13.15 -19.34
CA THR A 374 -2.80 11.91 -19.88
C THR A 374 -4.13 11.61 -19.22
N PHE A 375 -5.16 11.43 -20.04
CA PHE A 375 -6.52 11.13 -19.62
C PHE A 375 -6.95 9.83 -20.29
N VAL A 376 -7.23 8.80 -19.49
CA VAL A 376 -7.68 7.49 -19.98
C VAL A 376 -9.11 7.28 -19.49
N PHE A 377 -10.07 7.49 -20.37
CA PHE A 377 -11.48 7.42 -20.05
C PHE A 377 -12.09 6.19 -20.71
N THR A 378 -12.76 5.37 -19.93
CA THR A 378 -13.48 4.20 -20.41
C THR A 378 -14.96 4.41 -20.20
N LEU A 379 -15.74 4.38 -21.28
CA LEU A 379 -17.19 4.55 -21.27
C LEU A 379 -17.84 3.19 -21.36
N THR A 380 -18.64 2.87 -20.35
CA THR A 380 -19.34 1.60 -20.20
C THR A 380 -20.84 1.82 -20.40
N HIS A 381 -21.43 1.12 -21.39
CA HIS A 381 -22.86 1.15 -21.74
C HIS A 381 -23.39 2.52 -22.22
N ASP A 382 -24.29 2.49 -23.21
CA ASP A 382 -24.96 3.67 -23.79
C ASP A 382 -24.01 4.85 -24.09
N ALA A 383 -23.08 4.62 -25.02
CA ALA A 383 -22.01 5.55 -25.33
C ALA A 383 -22.50 6.95 -25.75
N ALA A 384 -23.64 7.04 -26.44
CA ALA A 384 -24.20 8.32 -26.90
C ALA A 384 -24.67 9.18 -25.71
N ASN A 385 -25.52 8.63 -24.83
CA ASN A 385 -25.94 9.34 -23.62
C ASN A 385 -24.76 9.59 -22.66
N SER A 386 -23.81 8.66 -22.62
CA SER A 386 -22.63 8.77 -21.77
C SER A 386 -21.71 9.92 -22.18
N LEU A 387 -21.55 10.20 -23.47
CA LEU A 387 -20.66 11.26 -23.94
C LEU A 387 -21.18 12.66 -23.63
N ASN A 388 -22.50 12.88 -23.71
CA ASN A 388 -23.12 14.14 -23.30
C ASN A 388 -22.90 14.40 -21.80
N ASN A 389 -22.93 13.35 -20.99
CA ASN A 389 -22.65 13.43 -19.55
C ASN A 389 -21.17 13.76 -19.24
N LEU A 390 -20.24 13.63 -20.20
CA LEU A 390 -18.85 14.07 -20.04
C LEU A 390 -18.64 15.57 -20.28
N SER A 391 -19.68 16.30 -20.67
CA SER A 391 -19.59 17.74 -20.91
C SER A 391 -18.91 18.51 -19.77
N PRO A 392 -19.19 18.26 -18.47
CA PRO A 392 -18.48 18.89 -17.37
C PRO A 392 -16.97 18.59 -17.38
N ALA A 393 -16.60 17.31 -17.53
CA ALA A 393 -15.21 16.87 -17.58
C ALA A 393 -14.43 17.53 -18.74
N PHE A 394 -15.03 17.61 -19.93
CA PHE A 394 -14.40 18.26 -21.08
C PHE A 394 -14.31 19.78 -20.94
N ARG A 395 -15.26 20.43 -20.26
CA ARG A 395 -15.15 21.86 -19.92
C ARG A 395 -14.00 22.13 -18.96
N LEU A 396 -13.74 21.24 -18.00
CA LEU A 396 -12.56 21.35 -17.14
C LEU A 396 -11.26 21.10 -17.90
N LEU A 397 -11.28 20.12 -18.81
CA LEU A 397 -10.13 19.83 -19.67
C LEU A 397 -9.79 21.03 -20.58
N SER A 398 -10.80 21.70 -21.16
CA SER A 398 -10.61 22.85 -22.04
C SER A 398 -10.04 24.09 -21.33
N GLN A 399 -10.10 24.17 -20.00
CA GLN A 399 -9.51 25.27 -19.24
C GLN A 399 -8.00 25.10 -19.03
N ARG A 400 -7.43 23.94 -19.40
CA ARG A 400 -6.00 23.65 -19.19
C ARG A 400 -5.14 24.25 -20.29
N SER A 401 -4.00 24.80 -19.91
CA SER A 401 -3.00 25.35 -20.83
C SER A 401 -2.02 24.32 -21.39
N LEU A 402 -1.95 23.12 -20.80
CA LEU A 402 -1.01 22.07 -21.20
C LEU A 402 -1.60 21.12 -22.23
N ASN A 403 -0.76 20.69 -23.15
CA ASN A 403 -1.07 19.67 -24.14
C ASN A 403 -1.53 18.36 -23.46
N ALA A 404 -2.71 17.90 -23.84
CA ALA A 404 -3.40 16.72 -23.32
C ALA A 404 -3.44 15.58 -24.34
N HIS A 405 -3.11 14.38 -23.87
CA HIS A 405 -3.34 13.11 -24.51
C HIS A 405 -4.61 12.49 -23.95
N LEU A 406 -5.61 12.28 -24.81
CA LEU A 406 -6.91 11.75 -24.43
C LEU A 406 -7.09 10.35 -25.05
N LYS A 407 -7.17 9.31 -24.22
CA LYS A 407 -7.54 7.97 -24.64
C LYS A 407 -8.99 7.70 -24.24
N LEU A 408 -9.85 7.54 -25.23
CA LEU A 408 -11.26 7.18 -25.06
C LEU A 408 -11.44 5.70 -25.40
N THR A 409 -11.90 4.90 -24.46
CA THR A 409 -12.35 3.53 -24.71
C THR A 409 -13.87 3.53 -24.69
N ILE A 410 -14.50 3.13 -25.78
CA ILE A 410 -15.95 3.18 -25.98
C ILE A 410 -16.43 1.74 -26.20
N PHE A 411 -17.24 1.25 -25.28
CA PHE A 411 -17.89 -0.05 -25.39
C PHE A 411 -19.37 0.13 -25.71
N GLU A 412 -19.82 -0.43 -26.82
CA GLU A 412 -21.26 -0.55 -27.11
C GLU A 412 -21.87 -1.74 -26.37
N SER A 413 -23.09 -1.55 -25.87
CA SER A 413 -23.88 -2.63 -25.30
C SER A 413 -24.44 -3.50 -26.44
N PRO A 414 -24.24 -4.82 -26.42
CA PRO A 414 -24.81 -5.71 -27.44
C PRO A 414 -26.35 -5.70 -27.43
N ASP A 415 -26.96 -5.39 -26.28
CA ASP A 415 -28.40 -5.46 -26.08
C ASP A 415 -29.15 -4.21 -26.57
N ASN A 416 -28.44 -3.12 -26.84
CA ASN A 416 -29.03 -1.88 -27.34
C ASN A 416 -28.05 -1.22 -28.33
N PRO A 417 -27.93 -1.77 -29.55
CA PRO A 417 -27.14 -1.12 -30.59
C PRO A 417 -27.81 0.22 -30.87
N SER A 418 -27.17 1.31 -30.44
CA SER A 418 -27.57 2.65 -30.83
C SER A 418 -27.81 2.68 -32.34
N SER A 419 -28.84 3.43 -32.79
CA SER A 419 -29.19 3.49 -34.21
C SER A 419 -27.91 3.74 -35.04
N MET A 420 -27.70 2.92 -36.07
CA MET A 420 -26.46 2.94 -36.87
C MET A 420 -26.23 4.29 -37.56
N ASP A 421 -27.29 5.10 -37.69
CA ASP A 421 -27.30 6.33 -38.46
C ASP A 421 -27.11 7.60 -37.62
N GLU A 422 -27.21 7.54 -36.28
CA GLU A 422 -27.03 8.72 -35.44
C GLU A 422 -25.55 8.91 -35.06
N PRO A 423 -25.02 10.15 -35.17
CA PRO A 423 -23.67 10.44 -34.70
C PRO A 423 -23.58 10.15 -33.20
N LEU A 424 -22.41 9.67 -32.77
CA LEU A 424 -22.20 9.33 -31.36
C LEU A 424 -22.19 10.58 -30.45
N PHE A 425 -21.94 11.74 -31.07
CA PHE A 425 -21.93 13.05 -30.45
C PHE A 425 -23.04 13.88 -31.06
N ASP A 426 -23.89 14.48 -30.21
CA ASP A 426 -24.94 15.38 -30.64
C ASP A 426 -24.39 16.77 -31.01
N ASP A 427 -25.30 17.67 -31.42
CA ASP A 427 -24.95 19.06 -31.73
C ASP A 427 -24.44 19.84 -30.50
N GLU A 428 -24.77 19.40 -29.27
CA GLU A 428 -24.30 20.04 -28.03
C GLU A 428 -22.83 19.72 -27.72
N ALA A 429 -22.33 18.56 -28.19
CA ALA A 429 -20.93 18.18 -28.05
C ALA A 429 -19.98 18.93 -29.00
N ALA A 430 -20.49 19.51 -30.09
CA ALA A 430 -19.67 20.23 -31.07
C ALA A 430 -18.97 21.49 -30.52
N PRO A 431 -19.66 22.40 -29.78
CA PRO A 431 -19.00 23.51 -29.07
C PRO A 431 -17.91 23.05 -28.10
N ILE A 432 -18.12 21.92 -27.41
CA ILE A 432 -17.18 21.37 -26.43
C ILE A 432 -15.92 20.88 -27.12
N ALA A 433 -16.05 20.13 -28.22
CA ALA A 433 -14.91 19.70 -29.04
C ALA A 433 -14.05 20.90 -29.48
N ARG A 434 -14.69 21.97 -29.96
CA ARG A 434 -13.99 23.19 -30.38
C ARG A 434 -13.25 23.89 -29.24
N ALA A 435 -13.73 23.75 -28.00
CA ALA A 435 -13.08 24.32 -26.83
C ALA A 435 -11.86 23.52 -26.36
N LEU A 436 -11.74 22.24 -26.72
CA LEU A 436 -10.66 21.32 -26.32
C LEU A 436 -9.33 21.59 -27.06
N HIS A 437 -8.85 22.84 -27.01
CA HIS A 437 -7.61 23.29 -27.62
C HIS A 437 -6.36 22.63 -27.02
N CYS A 438 -6.44 22.13 -25.80
CA CYS A 438 -5.34 21.39 -25.18
C CYS A 438 -5.16 19.98 -25.78
N VAL A 439 -6.18 19.37 -26.41
CA VAL A 439 -6.11 17.98 -26.86
C VAL A 439 -5.36 17.87 -28.19
N TYR A 440 -4.16 17.28 -28.15
CA TYR A 440 -3.30 17.12 -29.33
C TYR A 440 -3.26 15.68 -29.86
N SER A 441 -3.63 14.70 -29.02
CA SER A 441 -3.61 13.31 -29.40
C SER A 441 -4.79 12.56 -28.81
N VAL A 442 -5.53 11.85 -29.66
CA VAL A 442 -6.66 11.01 -29.27
C VAL A 442 -6.42 9.54 -29.65
N VAL A 443 -6.66 8.65 -28.71
CA VAL A 443 -6.71 7.19 -28.96
C VAL A 443 -8.14 6.72 -28.73
N ILE A 444 -8.81 6.22 -29.77
CA ILE A 444 -10.15 5.65 -29.66
C ILE A 444 -10.03 4.14 -29.66
N SER A 445 -10.43 3.50 -28.56
CA SER A 445 -10.57 2.05 -28.47
C SER A 445 -12.05 1.68 -28.55
N CYS A 446 -12.50 1.07 -29.63
CA CYS A 446 -13.92 0.77 -29.87
C CYS A 446 -14.18 -0.74 -30.05
N SER A 447 -15.41 -1.19 -29.79
CA SER A 447 -15.84 -2.57 -30.00
C SER A 447 -16.18 -2.91 -31.45
N SER A 448 -16.46 -1.91 -32.29
CA SER A 448 -16.81 -2.07 -33.71
C SER A 448 -16.24 -0.93 -34.55
N THR A 449 -16.12 -1.17 -35.86
CA THR A 449 -15.68 -0.15 -36.85
C THR A 449 -16.69 0.98 -36.96
N ASP A 450 -17.99 0.68 -36.89
CA ASP A 450 -19.05 1.69 -37.00
C ASP A 450 -19.00 2.69 -35.84
N VAL A 451 -18.74 2.24 -34.60
CA VAL A 451 -18.48 3.14 -33.46
C VAL A 451 -17.33 4.10 -33.75
N GLY A 452 -16.24 3.58 -34.30
CA GLY A 452 -15.09 4.38 -34.69
C GLY A 452 -15.47 5.46 -35.71
N ILE A 453 -16.22 5.10 -36.75
CA ILE A 453 -16.68 6.04 -37.78
C ILE A 453 -17.56 7.14 -37.18
N ARG A 454 -18.50 6.79 -36.29
CA ARG A 454 -19.42 7.75 -35.66
C ARG A 454 -18.73 8.74 -34.71
N THR A 455 -17.49 8.50 -34.32
CA THR A 455 -16.68 9.45 -33.54
C THR A 455 -15.94 10.48 -34.40
N LEU A 456 -15.79 10.23 -35.71
CA LEU A 456 -15.05 11.10 -36.62
C LEU A 456 -15.59 12.54 -36.69
N PRO A 457 -16.92 12.79 -36.78
CA PRO A 457 -17.45 14.15 -36.82
C PRO A 457 -16.99 15.00 -35.63
N TRP A 458 -16.92 14.42 -34.43
CA TRP A 458 -16.45 15.11 -33.23
C TRP A 458 -14.93 15.32 -33.23
N LEU A 459 -14.15 14.32 -33.65
CA LEU A 459 -12.69 14.43 -33.73
C LEU A 459 -12.24 15.57 -34.67
N ILE A 460 -12.94 15.76 -35.79
CA ILE A 460 -12.66 16.83 -36.76
C ILE A 460 -12.80 18.22 -36.15
N LEU A 461 -13.61 18.36 -35.10
CA LEU A 461 -13.85 19.63 -34.42
C LEU A 461 -12.77 19.99 -33.38
N LEU A 462 -11.87 19.06 -33.05
CA LEU A 462 -10.75 19.30 -32.12
C LEU A 462 -9.68 20.17 -32.81
N PRO A 463 -9.45 21.41 -32.35
CA PRO A 463 -8.68 22.39 -33.13
C PRO A 463 -7.19 22.07 -33.23
N ASN A 464 -6.61 21.37 -32.24
CA ASN A 464 -5.18 21.07 -32.16
C ASN A 464 -4.86 19.58 -32.32
N LEU A 465 -5.79 18.78 -32.84
CA LEU A 465 -5.61 17.34 -32.98
C LEU A 465 -4.56 17.02 -34.04
N LEU A 466 -3.40 16.49 -33.61
CA LEU A 466 -2.30 16.09 -34.49
C LEU A 466 -2.19 14.58 -34.68
N ARG A 467 -2.63 13.80 -33.69
CA ARG A 467 -2.47 12.34 -33.68
C ARG A 467 -3.78 11.66 -33.32
N VAL A 468 -4.28 10.83 -34.23
CA VAL A 468 -5.43 9.97 -33.98
C VAL A 468 -5.00 8.51 -34.15
N LYS A 469 -5.32 7.67 -33.17
CA LYS A 469 -5.12 6.22 -33.26
C LYS A 469 -6.43 5.50 -32.94
N PHE A 470 -6.87 4.63 -33.83
CA PHE A 470 -7.98 3.72 -33.56
C PHE A 470 -7.45 2.35 -33.16
N LEU A 471 -8.06 1.78 -32.12
CA LEU A 471 -7.80 0.45 -31.60
C LEU A 471 -9.14 -0.30 -31.59
N LEU A 472 -9.19 -1.47 -32.22
CA LEU A 472 -10.37 -2.31 -32.15
C LEU A 472 -10.18 -3.28 -30.99
N LYS A 473 -11.07 -3.23 -29.99
CA LYS A 473 -11.11 -4.24 -28.91
C LYS A 473 -12.05 -5.36 -29.33
N LEU A 474 -11.49 -6.45 -29.82
CA LEU A 474 -12.24 -7.68 -30.07
C LEU A 474 -12.65 -8.27 -28.72
N THR A 475 -13.93 -8.17 -28.37
CA THR A 475 -14.48 -8.84 -27.19
C THR A 475 -14.54 -10.34 -27.46
N GLY A 476 -13.54 -11.08 -27.00
CA GLY A 476 -13.58 -12.55 -26.99
C GLY A 476 -14.80 -13.03 -26.19
N LYS A 477 -15.51 -14.05 -26.67
CA LYS A 477 -16.78 -14.60 -26.14
C LYS A 477 -16.72 -15.21 -24.72
N ASN A 478 -15.75 -14.86 -23.86
CA ASN A 478 -15.63 -15.49 -22.54
C ASN A 478 -15.56 -14.45 -21.40
N PRO A 479 -16.72 -14.01 -20.86
CA PRO A 479 -16.81 -12.94 -19.85
C PRO A 479 -16.36 -13.34 -18.43
N ARG A 480 -15.59 -14.44 -18.26
CA ARG A 480 -15.19 -14.95 -16.93
C ARG A 480 -13.68 -14.94 -16.65
N HIS A 481 -12.85 -14.54 -17.60
CA HIS A 481 -11.44 -14.32 -17.37
C HIS A 481 -11.04 -12.98 -18.01
N GLU A 482 -11.08 -11.94 -17.19
CA GLU A 482 -10.51 -10.63 -17.49
C GLU A 482 -8.98 -10.74 -17.48
N ASP A 483 -8.43 -11.13 -18.63
CA ASP A 483 -7.14 -10.63 -19.06
C ASP A 483 -7.34 -10.30 -20.55
N PRO A 484 -7.50 -9.02 -20.92
CA PRO A 484 -7.65 -8.64 -22.32
C PRO A 484 -6.31 -8.91 -23.00
N TYR A 485 -6.20 -10.07 -23.66
CA TYR A 485 -5.21 -10.24 -24.70
C TYR A 485 -5.46 -9.14 -25.72
N LEU A 486 -4.56 -8.16 -25.76
CA LEU A 486 -4.33 -7.34 -26.94
C LEU A 486 -3.88 -8.31 -28.02
N ILE A 487 -4.85 -8.92 -28.70
CA ILE A 487 -4.59 -9.52 -29.99
C ILE A 487 -4.36 -8.31 -30.91
N GLU A 488 -3.11 -7.91 -31.09
CA GLU A 488 -2.67 -7.02 -32.18
C GLU A 488 -2.78 -7.74 -33.54
N ASP A 489 -3.77 -8.63 -33.71
CA ASP A 489 -4.06 -9.19 -35.03
C ASP A 489 -4.83 -8.14 -35.81
N SER A 490 -4.15 -7.74 -36.88
CA SER A 490 -4.61 -6.88 -37.94
C SER A 490 -6.07 -7.14 -38.29
N TRP A 491 -6.82 -6.05 -38.39
CA TRP A 491 -8.15 -5.98 -38.98
C TRP A 491 -8.26 -6.83 -40.25
N PRO A 492 -9.47 -7.27 -40.64
CA PRO A 492 -9.73 -7.55 -42.04
C PRO A 492 -9.30 -6.34 -42.86
N ASP A 493 -8.36 -6.55 -43.77
CA ASP A 493 -7.65 -5.50 -44.52
C ASP A 493 -8.62 -4.49 -45.17
N ALA A 494 -9.84 -4.93 -45.50
CA ALA A 494 -10.91 -4.12 -46.06
C ALA A 494 -11.53 -3.10 -45.08
N GLU A 495 -11.77 -3.46 -43.81
CA GLU A 495 -12.34 -2.54 -42.83
C GLU A 495 -11.33 -1.48 -42.39
N LEU A 496 -10.05 -1.87 -42.25
CA LEU A 496 -8.99 -0.91 -41.90
C LEU A 496 -8.77 0.06 -43.05
N LYS A 497 -8.82 -0.44 -44.29
CA LYS A 497 -8.80 0.42 -45.48
C LYS A 497 -10.02 1.34 -45.52
N ARG A 498 -11.22 0.90 -45.11
CA ARG A 498 -12.41 1.76 -45.04
C ARG A 498 -12.25 2.85 -43.98
N LEU A 499 -11.90 2.50 -42.74
CA LEU A 499 -11.70 3.46 -41.66
C LEU A 499 -10.56 4.42 -41.99
N LYS A 500 -9.44 3.92 -42.53
CA LYS A 500 -8.32 4.75 -42.96
C LYS A 500 -8.70 5.68 -44.11
N ARG A 501 -9.46 5.23 -45.12
CA ARG A 501 -9.95 6.10 -46.20
C ARG A 501 -10.86 7.20 -45.68
N GLU A 502 -11.79 6.88 -44.78
CA GLU A 502 -12.65 7.90 -44.17
C GLU A 502 -11.84 8.83 -43.26
N LEU A 503 -10.89 8.30 -42.50
CA LEU A 503 -9.98 9.11 -41.69
C LEU A 503 -9.16 10.04 -42.57
N ASP A 504 -8.53 9.55 -43.63
CA ASP A 504 -7.70 10.34 -44.56
C ASP A 504 -8.54 11.39 -45.31
N LYS A 505 -9.77 11.05 -45.73
CA LYS A 505 -10.73 11.99 -46.33
C LYS A 505 -11.08 13.14 -45.38
N ASN A 506 -11.29 12.82 -44.11
CA ASN A 506 -11.59 13.78 -43.07
C ASN A 506 -10.35 14.54 -42.57
N LEU A 507 -9.18 13.90 -42.50
CA LEU A 507 -7.90 14.52 -42.12
C LEU A 507 -7.42 15.50 -43.18
N ALA A 508 -7.59 15.19 -44.46
CA ALA A 508 -7.34 16.14 -45.53
C ALA A 508 -8.25 17.37 -45.41
N HIS A 509 -9.49 17.18 -44.98
CA HIS A 509 -10.41 18.29 -44.67
C HIS A 509 -9.94 19.10 -43.44
N VAL A 510 -9.52 18.44 -42.35
CA VAL A 510 -8.98 19.09 -41.13
C VAL A 510 -7.68 19.84 -41.42
N GLN A 511 -6.74 19.25 -42.18
CA GLN A 511 -5.47 19.88 -42.54
C GLN A 511 -5.68 21.07 -43.47
N ASN A 512 -6.65 21.02 -44.38
CA ASN A 512 -7.04 22.18 -45.18
C ASN A 512 -7.69 23.29 -44.33
N LEU A 513 -8.49 22.93 -43.32
CA LEU A 513 -9.08 23.89 -42.39
C LEU A 513 -8.06 24.50 -41.42
N SER A 514 -7.03 23.75 -41.00
CA SER A 514 -5.95 24.27 -40.14
C SER A 514 -5.00 25.17 -40.93
N ALA A 515 -4.71 24.85 -42.18
CA ALA A 515 -3.95 25.71 -43.10
C ALA A 515 -4.68 27.04 -43.42
N GLN A 516 -6.02 27.05 -43.44
CA GLN A 516 -6.83 28.26 -43.63
C GLN A 516 -6.99 29.11 -42.35
N ARG A 517 -6.63 28.58 -41.17
CA ARG A 517 -6.80 29.25 -39.87
C ARG A 517 -5.50 29.85 -39.29
N CYS A 518 -4.38 29.74 -40.01
CA CYS A 518 -3.16 30.51 -39.70
C CYS A 518 -3.02 31.68 -40.70
N PRO A 519 -3.25 32.94 -40.29
CA PRO A 519 -2.67 34.10 -40.96
C PRO A 519 -1.16 34.18 -40.76
#